data_AF-T0GA31-F1
#
_entry.id   AF-T0GA31-F1
#
_cell.length_a   1.000
_cell.length_b   1.000
_cell.length_c   1.000
_cell.angle_alpha   90.00
_cell.angle_beta   90.00
_cell.angle_gamma   90.00
#
_symmetry.space_group_name_H-M   'P 1'
#
loop_
_entity.id
_entity.type
_entity.pdbx_description
1 polymer ?
#
loop_
_entity_poly.entity_id
_entity_poly.type
_entity_poly.pdbx_seq_one_letter_code
_entity_poly.pdbx_strand_id
1 'polypeptide(L)'
;MTNLAETEYIERIRVQTTLAERLLAALMLVNGGAIIGLFTFLGNAATKDAALRLDTAALWWGFAAFIIGVLAALTAFACAFLSQHHYTLACHYQIEGRAEQERTEIIAGGKIYAAGIIAAIGSVASFGAGAFLSLMGVLPA
;
A
#
# COMPACT_ATOMS: atom_id res chain seq x y z
N MET A 1 -39.84 6.67 -1.71
CA MET A 1 -39.14 5.68 -2.55
C MET A 1 -37.71 6.14 -2.74
N THR A 2 -36.93 6.24 -1.65
CA THR A 2 -35.47 6.19 -1.75
C THR A 2 -35.15 4.82 -2.34
N ASN A 3 -34.51 4.87 -3.50
CA ASN A 3 -34.60 3.87 -4.55
C ASN A 3 -33.80 2.62 -4.18
N LEU A 4 -34.26 1.42 -4.55
CA LEU A 4 -33.46 0.19 -4.52
C LEU A 4 -32.05 0.41 -5.10
N ALA A 5 -31.96 1.25 -6.14
CA ALA A 5 -30.72 1.67 -6.78
C ALA A 5 -29.75 2.45 -5.86
N GLU A 6 -30.26 3.29 -4.94
CA GLU A 6 -29.44 4.05 -3.99
C GLU A 6 -28.82 3.12 -2.94
N THR A 7 -29.63 2.21 -2.39
CA THR A 7 -29.17 1.18 -1.45
C THR A 7 -28.10 0.28 -2.09
N GLU A 8 -28.34 -0.17 -3.32
CA GLU A 8 -27.38 -0.99 -4.07
C GLU A 8 -26.07 -0.22 -4.34
N TYR A 9 -26.15 1.06 -4.68
CA TYR A 9 -24.99 1.91 -4.89
C TYR A 9 -24.14 2.07 -3.63
N ILE A 10 -24.78 2.35 -2.48
CA ILE A 10 -24.10 2.46 -1.18
C ILE A 10 -23.41 1.15 -0.81
N GLU A 11 -24.08 0.01 -1.04
CA GLU A 11 -23.51 -1.30 -0.74
C GLU A 11 -22.27 -1.59 -1.60
N ARG A 12 -22.33 -1.26 -2.90
CA ARG A 12 -21.16 -1.40 -3.81
C ARG A 12 -19.98 -0.55 -3.35
N ILE A 13 -20.21 0.69 -2.92
CA ILE A 13 -19.15 1.54 -2.37
C ILE A 13 -18.56 0.92 -1.11
N ARG A 14 -19.39 0.46 -0.17
CA ARG A 14 -18.94 -0.18 1.06
C ARG A 14 -18.06 -1.41 0.78
N VAL A 15 -18.47 -2.25 -0.18
CA VAL A 15 -17.69 -3.41 -0.62
C VAL A 15 -16.34 -2.96 -1.20
N GLN A 16 -16.32 -1.95 -2.06
CA GLN A 16 -15.06 -1.41 -2.62
C GLN A 16 -14.12 -0.87 -1.54
N THR A 17 -14.62 -0.10 -0.59
CA THR A 17 -13.81 0.42 0.54
C THR A 17 -13.24 -0.71 1.37
N THR A 18 -14.06 -1.71 1.70
CA THR A 18 -13.62 -2.89 2.46
C THR A 18 -12.54 -3.67 1.72
N LEU A 19 -12.69 -3.85 0.40
CA LEU A 19 -11.68 -4.51 -0.42
C LEU A 19 -10.38 -3.70 -0.49
N ALA A 20 -10.46 -2.38 -0.59
CA ALA A 20 -9.30 -1.50 -0.59
C ALA A 20 -8.53 -1.56 0.74
N GLU A 21 -9.24 -1.52 1.89
CA GLU A 21 -8.65 -1.67 3.21
C GLU A 21 -7.94 -3.02 3.36
N ARG A 22 -8.60 -4.10 2.94
CA ARG A 22 -8.02 -5.46 2.97
C ARG A 22 -6.79 -5.57 2.07
N LEU A 23 -6.82 -4.97 0.89
CA LEU A 23 -5.69 -4.94 -0.03
C LEU A 23 -4.50 -4.22 0.61
N LEU A 24 -4.70 -3.03 1.15
CA LEU A 24 -3.63 -2.25 1.78
C LEU A 24 -3.05 -2.97 3.01
N ALA A 25 -3.89 -3.62 3.82
CA ALA A 25 -3.45 -4.45 4.93
C ALA A 25 -2.61 -5.66 4.45
N ALA A 26 -3.04 -6.31 3.37
CA ALA A 26 -2.30 -7.41 2.76
C ALA A 26 -0.94 -6.94 2.21
N LEU A 27 -0.84 -5.76 1.59
CA LEU A 27 0.43 -5.21 1.12
C LEU A 27 1.41 -4.96 2.27
N MET A 28 0.93 -4.43 3.39
CA MET A 28 1.75 -4.23 4.59
C MET A 28 2.23 -5.56 5.15
N LEU A 29 1.34 -6.55 5.25
CA LEU A 29 1.65 -7.89 5.75
C LEU A 29 2.67 -8.61 4.86
N VAL A 30 2.51 -8.54 3.53
CA VAL A 30 3.38 -9.23 2.59
C VAL A 30 4.79 -8.62 2.59
N ASN A 31 4.92 -7.28 2.54
CA ASN A 31 6.23 -6.63 2.63
C ASN A 31 6.89 -6.84 4.01
N GLY A 32 6.15 -6.68 5.10
CA GLY A 32 6.67 -6.90 6.45
C GLY A 32 7.02 -8.37 6.72
N GLY A 33 6.19 -9.30 6.26
CA GLY A 33 6.42 -10.73 6.35
C GLY A 33 7.65 -11.17 5.55
N ALA A 34 7.89 -10.57 4.38
CA ALA A 34 9.09 -10.83 3.59
C ALA A 34 10.37 -10.38 4.31
N ILE A 35 10.35 -9.22 5.01
CA ILE A 35 11.46 -8.76 5.85
C ILE A 35 11.76 -9.78 6.95
N ILE A 36 10.73 -10.22 7.69
CA ILE A 36 10.88 -11.21 8.76
C ILE A 36 11.42 -12.53 8.20
N GLY A 37 10.90 -12.97 7.05
CA GLY A 37 11.35 -14.17 6.35
C GLY A 37 12.83 -14.08 5.95
N LEU A 38 13.26 -12.94 5.42
CA LEU A 38 14.65 -12.69 5.03
C LEU A 38 15.59 -12.73 6.24
N PHE A 39 15.24 -12.08 7.35
CA PHE A 39 16.05 -12.13 8.56
C PHE A 39 16.09 -13.52 9.19
N THR A 40 14.97 -14.23 9.17
CA THR A 40 14.90 -15.62 9.67
C THR A 40 15.81 -16.53 8.84
N PHE A 41 15.78 -16.39 7.52
CA PHE A 41 16.67 -17.11 6.62
C PHE A 41 18.14 -16.80 6.91
N LEU A 42 18.49 -15.52 7.00
CA LEU A 42 19.86 -15.08 7.28
C LEU A 42 20.37 -15.59 8.64
N GLY A 43 19.56 -15.54 9.69
CA GLY A 43 19.92 -16.07 11.01
C GLY A 43 20.15 -17.58 11.00
N ASN A 44 19.34 -18.32 10.25
CA ASN A 44 19.53 -19.76 10.07
C ASN A 44 20.76 -20.10 9.21
N ALA A 45 21.06 -19.29 8.19
CA ALA A 45 22.23 -19.47 7.34
C ALA A 45 23.53 -19.13 8.08
N ALA A 46 23.50 -18.17 9.01
CA ALA A 46 24.67 -17.81 9.81
C ALA A 46 25.06 -18.87 10.86
N THR A 47 24.12 -19.72 11.28
CA THR A 47 24.35 -20.74 12.33
C THR A 47 24.72 -22.12 11.78
N LYS A 48 24.41 -22.38 10.51
CA LYS A 48 24.81 -23.59 9.82
C LYS A 48 26.03 -23.22 8.97
N ASP A 49 27.14 -23.95 9.08
CA ASP A 49 28.30 -23.87 8.17
C ASP A 49 27.95 -24.32 6.73
N ALA A 50 26.80 -23.87 6.22
CA ALA A 50 26.40 -24.05 4.86
C ALA A 50 27.26 -23.11 4.02
N ALA A 51 28.00 -23.66 3.06
CA ALA A 51 28.80 -22.91 2.10
C ALA A 51 27.92 -22.12 1.10
N LEU A 52 26.95 -21.36 1.60
CA LEU A 52 26.16 -20.42 0.82
C LEU A 52 27.00 -19.16 0.60
N ARG A 53 27.33 -18.92 -0.67
CA ARG A 53 27.85 -17.63 -1.10
C ARG A 53 26.67 -16.65 -1.15
N LEU A 54 26.49 -15.91 -0.05
CA LEU A 54 25.48 -14.86 0.03
C LEU A 54 26.03 -13.57 -0.58
N ASP A 55 25.37 -13.04 -1.60
CA ASP A 55 25.64 -11.68 -2.06
C ASP A 55 24.95 -10.69 -1.12
N THR A 56 25.74 -10.17 -0.17
CA THR A 56 25.27 -9.23 0.84
C THR A 56 24.72 -7.93 0.23
N ALA A 57 25.22 -7.50 -0.93
CA ALA A 57 24.74 -6.29 -1.58
C ALA A 57 23.32 -6.49 -2.13
N ALA A 58 23.09 -7.60 -2.83
CA ALA A 58 21.76 -7.94 -3.36
C ALA A 58 20.72 -8.09 -2.23
N LEU A 59 21.10 -8.75 -1.14
CA LEU A 59 20.22 -8.91 0.04
C LEU A 59 19.90 -7.58 0.72
N TRP A 60 20.88 -6.68 0.82
CA TRP A 60 20.68 -5.34 1.40
C TRP A 60 19.70 -4.51 0.58
N TRP A 61 19.85 -4.51 -0.75
CA TRP A 61 18.91 -3.82 -1.63
C TRP A 61 17.53 -4.49 -1.64
N GLY A 62 17.46 -5.82 -1.50
CA GLY A 62 16.19 -6.53 -1.31
C GLY A 62 15.45 -6.09 -0.04
N PHE A 63 16.17 -5.99 1.07
CA PHE A 63 15.64 -5.47 2.34
C PHE A 63 15.17 -4.01 2.23
N ALA A 64 15.98 -3.14 1.62
CA ALA A 64 15.61 -1.74 1.40
C ALA A 64 14.34 -1.62 0.55
N ALA A 65 14.19 -2.43 -0.50
CA ALA A 65 13.00 -2.46 -1.33
C ALA A 65 11.75 -2.86 -0.53
N PHE A 66 11.83 -3.87 0.35
CA PHE A 66 10.69 -4.20 1.22
C PHE A 66 10.33 -3.08 2.20
N ILE A 67 11.31 -2.38 2.79
CA ILE A 67 11.03 -1.20 3.65
C ILE A 67 10.29 -0.13 2.86
N ILE A 68 10.78 0.21 1.68
CA ILE A 68 10.12 1.17 0.79
C ILE A 68 8.69 0.70 0.49
N GLY A 69 8.51 -0.60 0.25
CA GLY A 69 7.20 -1.21 0.08
C GLY A 69 6.24 -0.99 1.27
N VAL A 70 6.72 -1.18 2.50
CA VAL A 70 5.93 -0.91 3.73
C VAL A 70 5.60 0.57 3.86
N LEU A 71 6.57 1.45 3.67
CA LEU A 71 6.36 2.91 3.77
C LEU A 71 5.38 3.41 2.71
N ALA A 72 5.45 2.88 1.49
CA ALA A 72 4.53 3.19 0.41
C ALA A 72 3.11 2.70 0.73
N ALA A 73 2.95 1.50 1.29
CA ALA A 73 1.64 1.00 1.74
C ALA A 73 1.04 1.85 2.88
N LEU A 74 1.85 2.26 3.86
CA LEU A 74 1.43 3.19 4.92
C LEU A 74 1.00 4.55 4.37
N THR A 75 1.77 5.07 3.42
CA THR A 75 1.45 6.33 2.74
C THR A 75 0.14 6.22 1.97
N ALA A 76 -0.09 5.10 1.28
CA ALA A 76 -1.36 4.83 0.60
C ALA A 76 -2.55 4.81 1.57
N PHE A 77 -2.39 4.18 2.75
CA PHE A 77 -3.39 4.23 3.83
C PHE A 77 -3.67 5.66 4.29
N ALA A 78 -2.63 6.45 4.56
CA ALA A 78 -2.79 7.84 4.99
C ALA A 78 -3.48 8.70 3.92
N CYS A 79 -3.10 8.52 2.65
CA CYS A 79 -3.74 9.19 1.51
C CYS A 79 -5.21 8.79 1.37
N ALA A 80 -5.57 7.52 1.55
CA ALA A 80 -6.96 7.07 1.51
C ALA A 80 -7.80 7.77 2.59
N PHE A 81 -7.29 7.84 3.83
CA PHE A 81 -7.94 8.56 4.92
C PHE A 81 -8.10 10.06 4.63
N LEU A 82 -7.03 10.74 4.20
CA LEU A 82 -7.06 12.17 3.89
C LEU A 82 -7.99 12.48 2.71
N SER A 83 -7.99 11.64 1.68
CA SER A 83 -8.90 11.78 0.55
C SER A 83 -10.36 11.65 0.99
N GLN A 84 -10.70 10.67 1.82
CA GLN A 84 -12.04 10.54 2.39
C GLN A 84 -12.44 11.75 3.25
N HIS A 85 -11.49 12.33 4.00
CA HIS A 85 -11.74 13.54 4.77
C HIS A 85 -12.14 14.72 3.85
N HIS A 86 -11.40 14.95 2.77
CA HIS A 86 -11.74 16.00 1.79
C HIS A 86 -13.11 15.74 1.11
N TYR A 87 -13.42 14.50 0.72
CA TYR A 87 -14.74 14.20 0.16
C TYR A 87 -15.87 14.38 1.17
N THR A 88 -15.62 14.10 2.45
CA THR A 88 -16.60 14.35 3.51
C THR A 88 -16.88 15.85 3.67
N LEU A 89 -15.83 16.69 3.63
CA LEU A 89 -15.97 18.15 3.64
C LEU A 89 -16.71 18.65 2.39
N ALA A 90 -16.42 18.10 1.21
CA ALA A 90 -17.12 18.43 -0.02
C ALA A 90 -18.63 18.19 0.10
N CYS A 91 -19.04 17.02 0.61
CA CYS A 91 -20.45 16.72 0.87
C CYS A 91 -21.08 17.73 1.84
N HIS A 92 -20.35 18.14 2.88
CA HIS A 92 -20.84 19.14 3.82
C HIS A 92 -21.08 20.49 3.14
N TYR A 93 -20.12 20.98 2.34
CA TYR A 93 -20.27 22.22 1.59
C TYR A 93 -21.37 22.18 0.53
N GLN A 94 -21.60 21.01 -0.07
CA GLN A 94 -22.72 20.81 -0.99
C GLN A 94 -24.07 21.04 -0.28
N ILE A 95 -24.24 20.53 0.95
CA ILE A 95 -25.45 20.72 1.75
C ILE A 95 -25.62 22.20 2.14
N GLU A 96 -24.52 22.89 2.43
CA GLU A 96 -24.52 24.34 2.74
C GLU A 96 -24.72 25.24 1.50
N GLY A 97 -24.77 24.68 0.29
CA GLY A 97 -24.88 25.45 -0.96
C GLY A 97 -23.59 26.19 -1.34
N ARG A 98 -22.45 25.78 -0.80
CA ARG A 98 -21.13 26.39 -0.99
C ARG A 98 -20.34 25.71 -2.12
N ALA A 99 -20.82 25.93 -3.35
CA ALA A 99 -20.32 25.23 -4.54
C ALA A 99 -18.82 25.41 -4.83
N GLU A 100 -18.24 26.58 -4.51
CA GLU A 100 -16.82 26.84 -4.77
C GLU A 100 -15.89 26.07 -3.81
N GLN A 101 -16.25 26.02 -2.53
CA GLN A 101 -15.54 25.23 -1.52
C GLN A 101 -15.69 23.74 -1.81
N GLU A 102 -16.89 23.25 -2.14
CA GLU A 102 -17.13 21.86 -2.55
C GLU A 102 -16.17 21.45 -3.68
N ARG A 103 -16.10 22.24 -4.75
CA ARG A 103 -15.24 21.95 -5.90
C ARG A 103 -13.76 21.89 -5.51
N THR A 104 -13.32 22.77 -4.62
CA THR A 104 -11.93 22.82 -4.17
C THR A 104 -11.56 21.56 -3.39
N GLU A 105 -12.44 21.13 -2.49
CA GLU A 105 -12.26 19.91 -1.69
C GLU A 105 -12.27 18.64 -2.58
N ILE A 106 -13.14 18.56 -3.58
CA ILE A 106 -13.16 17.45 -4.55
C ILE A 106 -11.82 17.35 -5.29
N ILE A 107 -11.27 18.48 -5.75
CA ILE A 107 -10.00 18.51 -6.48
C ILE A 107 -8.85 18.10 -5.56
N ALA A 108 -8.81 18.62 -4.33
CA ALA A 108 -7.79 18.27 -3.34
C ALA A 108 -7.85 16.78 -2.99
N GLY A 109 -9.04 16.27 -2.66
CA GLY A 109 -9.29 14.87 -2.36
C GLY A 109 -8.91 13.94 -3.51
N GLY A 110 -9.17 14.35 -4.77
CA GLY A 110 -8.79 13.60 -5.96
C GLY A 110 -7.28 13.52 -6.19
N LYS A 111 -6.54 14.60 -5.94
CA LYS A 111 -5.06 14.59 -6.03
C LYS A 111 -4.45 13.66 -4.99
N ILE A 112 -4.94 13.71 -3.75
CA ILE A 112 -4.46 12.85 -2.66
C ILE A 112 -4.81 11.38 -2.94
N TYR A 113 -6.01 11.12 -3.47
CA TYR A 113 -6.42 9.78 -3.90
C TYR A 113 -5.46 9.21 -4.96
N ALA A 114 -5.14 10.00 -5.99
CA ALA A 114 -4.21 9.60 -7.04
C ALA A 114 -2.80 9.31 -6.47
N ALA A 115 -2.31 10.14 -5.55
CA ALA A 115 -1.04 9.89 -4.85
C ALA A 115 -1.08 8.57 -4.05
N GLY A 116 -2.20 8.27 -3.39
CA GLY A 116 -2.42 7.02 -2.68
C GLY A 116 -2.37 5.78 -3.59
N ILE A 117 -2.98 5.86 -4.78
CA ILE A 117 -2.91 4.78 -5.78
C ILE A 117 -1.46 4.57 -6.24
N ILE A 118 -0.74 5.65 -6.56
CA ILE A 118 0.65 5.57 -6.99
C ILE A 118 1.51 4.91 -5.90
N ALA A 119 1.31 5.29 -4.64
CA ALA A 119 2.00 4.68 -3.51
C ALA A 119 1.66 3.19 -3.35
N ALA A 120 0.40 2.79 -3.53
CA ALA A 120 -0.01 1.38 -3.48
C ALA A 120 0.64 0.55 -4.60
N ILE A 121 0.66 1.06 -5.84
CA ILE A 121 1.35 0.42 -6.97
C ILE A 121 2.87 0.35 -6.70
N GLY A 122 3.45 1.43 -6.17
CA GLY A 122 4.85 1.48 -5.77
C GLY A 122 5.19 0.42 -4.71
N SER A 123 4.28 0.17 -3.76
CA SER A 123 4.43 -0.90 -2.77
C SER A 123 4.49 -2.29 -3.41
N VAL A 124 3.61 -2.57 -4.36
CA VAL A 124 3.61 -3.84 -5.12
C VAL A 124 4.91 -4.01 -5.92
N ALA A 125 5.33 -2.97 -6.64
CA ALA A 125 6.56 -2.99 -7.42
C ALA A 125 7.79 -3.20 -6.53
N SER A 126 7.82 -2.54 -5.37
CA SER A 126 8.90 -2.68 -4.39
C SER A 126 8.96 -4.08 -3.79
N PHE A 127 7.81 -4.71 -3.53
CA PHE A 127 7.76 -6.11 -3.13
C PHE A 127 8.38 -7.03 -4.20
N GLY A 128 7.98 -6.86 -5.47
CA GLY A 128 8.52 -7.65 -6.58
C GLY A 128 10.03 -7.48 -6.74
N ALA A 129 10.52 -6.24 -6.68
CA ALA A 129 11.95 -5.95 -6.72
C ALA A 129 12.69 -6.53 -5.52
N GLY A 130 12.14 -6.39 -4.31
CA GLY A 130 12.71 -6.95 -3.08
C GLY A 130 12.82 -8.46 -3.12
N ALA A 131 11.78 -9.15 -3.60
CA ALA A 131 11.77 -10.60 -3.78
C ALA A 131 12.81 -11.04 -4.81
N PHE A 132 12.89 -10.34 -5.95
CA PHE A 132 13.87 -10.65 -7.00
C PHE A 132 15.32 -10.48 -6.52
N LEU A 133 15.63 -9.34 -5.88
CA LEU A 133 16.95 -9.06 -5.34
C LEU A 133 17.34 -10.03 -4.21
N SER A 134 16.38 -10.36 -3.33
CA SER A 134 16.60 -11.35 -2.28
C SER A 134 16.89 -12.72 -2.87
N LEU A 135 16.20 -13.12 -3.93
CA LEU A 135 16.45 -14.38 -4.62
C LEU A 135 17.84 -14.39 -5.27
N MET A 136 18.21 -13.33 -5.99
CA MET A 136 19.56 -13.19 -6.57
C MET A 136 20.66 -13.25 -5.51
N GLY A 137 20.41 -12.70 -4.32
CA GLY A 137 21.37 -12.71 -3.22
C GLY A 137 21.63 -14.09 -2.60
N VAL A 138 20.77 -15.08 -2.88
CA VAL A 138 20.84 -16.44 -2.34
C VAL A 138 21.20 -17.48 -3.40
N LEU A 139 20.97 -17.18 -4.69
CA LEU A 139 21.27 -18.12 -5.77
C LEU A 139 22.79 -18.37 -5.88
N PRO A 140 23.21 -19.65 -5.97
CA PRO A 140 24.60 -19.96 -6.23
C PRO A 140 24.99 -19.51 -7.65
N ALA A 141 26.06 -18.73 -7.75
CA ALA A 141 26.68 -18.36 -9.03
C ALA A 141 27.31 -19.56 -9.74
#